data_AF-A0A562KJM9-F1
#
_entry.id   AF-A0A562KJM9-F1
#
_cell.length_a   1.000
_cell.length_b   1.000
_cell.length_c   1.000
_cell.angle_alpha   90.00
_cell.angle_beta   90.00
_cell.angle_gamma   90.00
#
_symmetry.space_group_name_H-M   'P 1'
#
loop_
_entity.id
_entity.type
_entity.pdbx_description
1 polymer ?
#
loop_
_entity_poly.entity_id
_entity_poly.type
_entity_poly.pdbx_seq_one_letter_code
_entity_poly.pdbx_strand_id
1 'polypeptide(L)'
;MIEIFPENLSSINVKYFLDQSSIESYKKILVIKYIGKYRDGSQGNDDAKYMFAKGELGCKLYDPFGIILDFSQLEYNWGDLIEKVFNIGVESDIHNVVIIGDNCSNSIGTLLNGMNSKLKATDTEWIFDNYSEAKDYLEKKI
;
A
#
# COMPACT_ATOMS: atom_id res chain seq x y z
N MET A 1 -12.76 -25.62 -19.61
CA MET A 1 -12.36 -25.11 -18.28
C MET A 1 -10.88 -24.84 -18.36
N ILE A 2 -10.42 -23.66 -17.95
CA ILE A 2 -9.00 -23.28 -17.96
C ILE A 2 -8.63 -23.01 -16.50
N GLU A 3 -7.53 -23.62 -16.05
CA GLU A 3 -6.95 -23.34 -14.74
C GLU A 3 -6.25 -21.99 -14.77
N ILE A 4 -6.48 -21.16 -13.75
CA ILE A 4 -5.91 -19.82 -13.63
C ILE A 4 -5.18 -19.69 -12.29
N PHE A 5 -4.02 -19.05 -12.32
CA PHE A 5 -3.22 -18.76 -11.12
C PHE A 5 -3.11 -17.24 -10.98
N PRO A 6 -3.72 -16.63 -9.96
CA PRO A 6 -3.64 -15.18 -9.73
C PRO A 6 -2.20 -14.65 -9.67
N GLU A 7 -1.26 -15.47 -9.23
CA GLU A 7 0.19 -15.19 -9.19
C GLU A 7 0.78 -14.90 -10.57
N ASN A 8 0.13 -15.33 -11.66
CA ASN A 8 0.55 -15.02 -13.02
C ASN A 8 0.11 -13.61 -13.47
N LEU A 9 -0.72 -12.90 -12.70
CA LEU A 9 -1.16 -11.54 -13.04
C LEU A 9 -0.08 -10.50 -12.82
N SER A 10 0.85 -10.72 -11.90
CA SER A 10 1.83 -9.72 -11.49
C SER A 10 3.12 -10.38 -11.01
N SER A 11 4.26 -9.73 -11.28
CA SER A 11 5.55 -10.10 -10.69
C SER A 11 5.78 -9.50 -9.30
N ILE A 12 4.85 -8.68 -8.80
CA ILE A 12 4.97 -8.05 -7.49
C ILE A 12 4.86 -9.13 -6.40
N ASN A 13 5.89 -9.21 -5.57
CA ASN A 13 5.89 -10.05 -4.39
C ASN A 13 5.20 -9.32 -3.25
N VAL A 14 4.30 -10.02 -2.54
CA VAL A 14 3.54 -9.47 -1.40
C VAL A 14 3.94 -10.21 -0.13
N LYS A 15 4.38 -9.47 0.87
CA LYS A 15 4.71 -10.01 2.19
C LYS A 15 3.81 -9.38 3.26
N TYR A 16 3.43 -10.18 4.24
CA TYR A 16 2.61 -9.75 5.37
C TYR A 16 3.44 -9.81 6.65
N PHE A 17 3.29 -8.79 7.48
CA PHE A 17 3.84 -8.76 8.84
C PHE A 17 2.75 -8.31 9.80
N LEU A 18 2.72 -8.92 10.97
CA LEU A 18 1.85 -8.48 12.06
C LEU A 18 2.70 -7.78 13.11
N ASP A 19 2.29 -6.57 13.43
CA ASP A 19 2.77 -5.84 14.60
C ASP A 19 1.62 -5.60 15.57
N GLN A 20 1.95 -5.18 16.79
CA GLN A 20 1.00 -4.81 17.83
C GLN A 20 1.03 -3.28 18.04
N SER A 21 -0.15 -2.73 18.32
CA SER A 21 -0.24 -1.37 18.85
C SER A 21 0.54 -1.28 20.17
N SER A 22 1.33 -0.22 20.29
CA SER A 22 2.08 0.15 21.48
C SER A 22 1.17 0.77 22.55
N ILE A 23 -0.04 1.19 22.18
CA ILE A 23 -1.06 1.76 23.07
C ILE A 23 -1.96 0.66 23.63
N GLU A 24 -2.51 -0.20 22.76
CA GLU A 24 -3.42 -1.28 23.13
C GLU A 24 -3.02 -2.61 22.49
N SER A 25 -2.34 -3.48 23.24
CA SER A 25 -1.71 -4.72 22.74
C SER A 25 -2.63 -5.73 22.04
N TYR A 26 -3.96 -5.65 22.22
CA TYR A 26 -4.93 -6.48 21.50
C TYR A 26 -5.16 -5.99 20.06
N LYS A 27 -4.85 -4.73 19.76
CA LYS A 27 -4.98 -4.15 18.42
C LYS A 27 -3.79 -4.55 17.56
N LYS A 28 -4.08 -5.32 16.50
CA LYS A 28 -3.09 -5.76 15.52
C LYS A 28 -2.96 -4.72 14.41
N ILE A 29 -1.73 -4.46 13.98
CA ILE A 29 -1.40 -3.66 12.81
C ILE A 29 -0.89 -4.62 11.74
N LEU A 30 -1.53 -4.63 10.57
CA LEU A 30 -1.10 -5.42 9.42
C LEU A 30 -0.20 -4.57 8.51
N VAL A 31 1.05 -4.99 8.34
CA VAL A 31 1.94 -4.40 7.34
C VAL A 31 1.91 -5.25 6.09
N ILE A 32 1.58 -4.65 4.95
CA ILE A 32 1.52 -5.30 3.65
C ILE A 32 2.60 -4.69 2.76
N LYS A 33 3.69 -5.42 2.57
CA LYS A 33 4.85 -4.96 1.79
C LYS A 33 4.77 -5.44 0.36
N TYR A 34 4.84 -4.52 -0.59
CA TYR A 34 4.85 -4.78 -2.03
C TYR A 34 6.26 -4.57 -2.58
N ILE A 35 6.80 -5.60 -3.22
CA ILE A 35 8.20 -5.65 -3.65
C ILE A 35 8.25 -5.99 -5.13
N GLY A 36 8.98 -5.20 -5.91
CA GLY A 36 9.20 -5.43 -7.33
C GLY A 36 8.74 -4.25 -8.18
N LYS A 37 8.58 -4.49 -9.48
CA LYS A 37 8.29 -3.46 -10.47
C LYS A 37 6.81 -3.46 -10.86
N TYR A 38 6.13 -2.36 -10.58
CA TYR A 38 4.83 -2.05 -11.15
C TYR A 38 4.99 -1.68 -12.63
N ARG A 39 4.24 -2.31 -13.53
CA ARG A 39 4.35 -2.07 -14.97
C ARG A 39 3.81 -0.69 -15.34
N ASP A 40 4.46 -0.06 -16.31
CA ASP A 40 4.14 1.31 -16.69
C ASP A 40 2.79 1.41 -17.44
N GLY A 41 2.04 2.47 -17.14
CA GLY A 41 0.78 2.79 -17.81
C GLY A 41 -0.29 1.72 -17.63
N SER A 42 -1.04 1.44 -18.69
CA SER A 42 -2.16 0.48 -18.66
C SER A 42 -1.75 -0.98 -18.44
N GLN A 43 -0.48 -1.33 -18.67
CA GLN A 43 0.03 -2.67 -18.35
C GLN A 43 0.07 -2.92 -16.84
N GLY A 44 0.20 -1.86 -16.03
CA GLY A 44 0.15 -1.92 -14.58
C GLY A 44 -1.25 -2.19 -14.01
N ASN A 45 -2.30 -2.17 -14.83
CA ASN A 45 -3.67 -2.37 -14.34
C ASN A 45 -3.85 -3.74 -13.67
N ASP A 46 -3.17 -4.77 -14.15
CA ASP A 46 -3.21 -6.09 -13.52
C ASP A 46 -2.35 -6.15 -12.25
N ASP A 47 -1.30 -5.34 -12.15
CA ASP A 47 -0.52 -5.17 -10.92
C ASP A 47 -1.38 -4.53 -9.82
N ALA A 48 -2.07 -3.42 -10.13
CA ALA A 48 -2.97 -2.78 -9.17
C ALA A 48 -4.09 -3.71 -8.69
N LYS A 49 -4.73 -4.48 -9.60
CA LYS A 49 -5.74 -5.47 -9.23
C LYS A 49 -5.16 -6.55 -8.32
N TYR A 50 -3.99 -7.06 -8.67
CA TYR A 50 -3.31 -8.10 -7.90
C TYR A 50 -2.93 -7.60 -6.51
N MET A 51 -2.32 -6.41 -6.42
CA MET A 51 -1.96 -5.76 -5.15
C MET A 51 -3.19 -5.54 -4.27
N PHE A 52 -4.25 -4.95 -4.82
CA PHE A 52 -5.51 -4.71 -4.11
C PHE A 52 -6.11 -6.03 -3.59
N ALA A 53 -6.22 -7.05 -4.43
CA ALA A 53 -6.76 -8.36 -4.03
C ALA A 53 -5.94 -9.03 -2.92
N LYS A 54 -4.60 -8.96 -2.99
CA LYS A 54 -3.70 -9.46 -1.93
C LYS A 54 -3.81 -8.63 -0.66
N GLY A 55 -4.02 -7.33 -0.77
CA GLY A 55 -4.30 -6.43 0.35
C GLY A 55 -5.57 -6.82 1.12
N GLU A 56 -6.67 -6.91 0.40
CA GLU A 56 -7.97 -7.33 0.92
C GLU A 56 -7.95 -8.75 1.50
N LEU A 57 -7.21 -9.67 0.87
CA LEU A 57 -6.97 -11.01 1.42
C LEU A 57 -6.29 -10.93 2.79
N GLY A 58 -5.24 -10.11 2.91
CA GLY A 58 -4.55 -9.89 4.19
C GLY A 58 -5.50 -9.38 5.27
N CYS A 59 -6.32 -8.38 4.94
CA CYS A 59 -7.32 -7.84 5.87
C CYS A 59 -8.28 -8.92 6.36
N LYS A 60 -8.84 -9.71 5.43
CA LYS A 60 -9.79 -10.79 5.75
C LYS A 60 -9.18 -11.92 6.59
N LEU A 61 -7.91 -12.25 6.37
CA LEU A 61 -7.25 -13.35 7.07
C LEU A 61 -6.78 -12.96 8.48
N TYR A 62 -6.41 -11.70 8.69
CA TYR A 62 -5.75 -11.27 9.92
C TYR A 62 -6.58 -10.37 10.83
N ASP A 63 -7.69 -9.82 10.32
CA ASP A 63 -8.62 -8.95 11.06
C ASP A 63 -7.88 -7.82 11.82
N PRO A 64 -7.12 -6.96 11.11
CA PRO A 64 -6.33 -5.91 11.75
C PRO A 64 -7.18 -4.70 12.12
N PHE A 65 -6.70 -3.94 13.12
CA PHE A 65 -7.28 -2.65 13.49
C PHE A 65 -6.72 -1.50 12.65
N GLY A 66 -5.54 -1.69 12.05
CA GLY A 66 -4.91 -0.71 11.16
C GLY A 66 -3.98 -1.38 10.15
N ILE A 67 -3.74 -0.69 9.03
CA ILE A 67 -2.95 -1.21 7.92
C ILE A 67 -1.81 -0.25 7.57
N ILE A 68 -0.63 -0.81 7.32
CA ILE A 68 0.50 -0.09 6.72
C ILE A 68 0.78 -0.71 5.36
N LEU A 69 0.57 0.04 4.28
CA LEU A 69 0.93 -0.37 2.94
C LEU A 69 2.38 0.06 2.68
N ASP A 70 3.30 -0.89 2.60
CA ASP A 70 4.73 -0.63 2.47
C ASP A 70 5.20 -0.76 1.02
N PHE A 71 5.44 0.38 0.39
CA PHE A 71 5.95 0.55 -0.98
C PHE A 71 7.45 0.92 -0.99
N SER A 72 8.17 0.77 0.14
CA SER A 72 9.60 1.12 0.23
C SER A 72 10.50 0.37 -0.75
N GLN A 73 10.03 -0.79 -1.27
CA GLN A 73 10.73 -1.59 -2.28
C GLN A 73 9.89 -1.79 -3.56
N LEU A 74 8.91 -0.92 -3.78
CA LEU A 74 8.13 -0.88 -5.01
C LEU A 74 8.79 0.09 -5.99
N GLU A 75 9.08 -0.38 -7.20
CA GLU A 75 9.42 0.49 -8.32
C GLU A 75 8.12 0.86 -9.04
N TYR A 76 7.79 2.16 -9.05
CA TYR A 76 6.60 2.67 -9.70
C TYR A 76 6.89 4.02 -10.35
N ASN A 77 6.65 4.12 -11.67
CA ASN A 77 6.90 5.36 -12.42
C ASN A 77 5.61 6.07 -12.84
N TRP A 78 4.63 5.34 -13.37
CA TRP A 78 3.37 5.89 -13.85
C TRP A 78 2.34 4.77 -14.12
N GLY A 79 1.06 5.01 -13.81
CA GLY A 79 -0.04 4.09 -14.10
C GLY A 79 -1.37 4.55 -13.50
N ASP A 80 -2.47 4.14 -14.11
CA ASP A 80 -3.79 4.75 -13.87
C ASP A 80 -4.59 4.12 -12.72
N LEU A 81 -4.08 3.06 -12.07
CA LEU A 81 -4.87 2.28 -11.11
C LEU A 81 -4.19 2.03 -9.76
N ILE A 82 -2.97 2.51 -9.54
CA ILE A 82 -2.27 2.27 -8.27
C ILE A 82 -3.01 2.93 -7.10
N GLU A 83 -3.79 4.00 -7.34
CA GLU A 83 -4.59 4.64 -6.28
C GLU A 83 -5.65 3.70 -5.69
N LYS A 84 -6.06 2.66 -6.41
CA LYS A 84 -6.97 1.65 -5.85
C LYS A 84 -6.34 0.92 -4.67
N VAL A 85 -5.03 0.75 -4.66
CA VAL A 85 -4.31 0.08 -3.58
C VAL A 85 -4.38 0.92 -2.29
N PHE A 86 -4.51 2.25 -2.38
CA PHE A 86 -4.71 3.11 -1.20
C PHE A 86 -6.08 2.91 -0.53
N ASN A 87 -7.03 2.25 -1.19
CA ASN A 87 -8.37 2.01 -0.64
C ASN A 87 -8.50 0.65 0.07
N ILE A 88 -7.40 -0.08 0.26
CA ILE A 88 -7.43 -1.36 1.00
C ILE A 88 -7.94 -1.12 2.43
N GLY A 89 -8.93 -1.90 2.86
CA GLY A 89 -9.52 -1.81 4.20
C GLY A 89 -10.63 -0.77 4.35
N VAL A 90 -10.85 0.11 3.36
CA VAL A 90 -11.88 1.17 3.42
C VAL A 90 -13.29 0.60 3.60
N GLU A 91 -13.63 -0.51 2.91
CA GLU A 91 -14.95 -1.15 3.06
C GLU A 91 -15.17 -1.74 4.46
N SER A 92 -14.09 -2.02 5.18
CA SER A 92 -14.12 -2.56 6.56
C SER A 92 -13.90 -1.48 7.61
N ASP A 93 -13.90 -0.19 7.23
CA ASP A 93 -13.61 0.96 8.10
C ASP A 93 -12.25 0.87 8.81
N ILE A 94 -11.25 0.26 8.14
CA ILE A 94 -9.90 0.11 8.67
C ILE A 94 -9.03 1.27 8.16
N HIS A 95 -8.41 1.99 9.08
CA HIS A 95 -7.46 3.05 8.74
C HIS A 95 -6.18 2.46 8.12
N ASN A 96 -5.75 3.07 7.01
CA ASN A 96 -4.47 2.73 6.40
C ASN A 96 -3.55 3.96 6.25
N VAL A 97 -2.25 3.68 6.20
CA VAL A 97 -1.19 4.63 5.86
C VAL A 97 -0.24 3.97 4.86
N VAL A 98 0.53 4.78 4.13
CA VAL A 98 1.49 4.30 3.13
C VAL A 98 2.92 4.67 3.52
N ILE A 99 3.84 3.72 3.38
CA ILE A 99 5.29 3.99 3.38
C ILE A 99 5.77 3.95 1.94
N ILE A 100 6.52 4.95 1.50
CA ILE A 100 7.11 5.03 0.16
C ILE A 100 8.64 4.95 0.20
N GLY A 101 9.24 4.55 -0.91
CA GLY A 101 10.69 4.55 -1.11
C GLY A 101 11.11 5.43 -2.28
N ASP A 102 12.42 5.60 -2.46
CA ASP A 102 12.99 6.46 -3.51
C ASP A 102 12.50 6.10 -4.92
N ASN A 103 12.25 4.81 -5.17
CA ASN A 103 11.85 4.27 -6.47
C ASN A 103 10.36 4.49 -6.82
N CYS A 104 9.57 5.08 -5.92
CA CYS A 104 8.16 5.40 -6.18
C CYS A 104 7.74 6.80 -5.70
N SER A 105 8.51 7.41 -4.80
CA SER A 105 8.16 8.67 -4.12
C SER A 105 7.75 9.80 -5.08
N ASN A 106 8.56 10.08 -6.11
CA ASN A 106 8.26 11.15 -7.07
C ASN A 106 6.99 10.87 -7.89
N SER A 107 6.80 9.62 -8.30
CA SER A 107 5.66 9.21 -9.11
C SER A 107 4.36 9.16 -8.32
N ILE A 108 4.41 8.72 -7.06
CA ILE A 108 3.28 8.81 -6.13
C ILE A 108 2.95 10.29 -5.85
N GLY A 109 3.94 11.15 -5.66
CA GLY A 109 3.72 12.59 -5.48
C GLY A 109 3.05 13.23 -6.70
N THR A 110 3.50 12.86 -7.89
CA THR A 110 2.91 13.29 -9.17
C THR A 110 1.47 12.81 -9.33
N LEU A 111 1.18 11.56 -8.96
CA LEU A 111 -0.17 10.99 -9.00
C LEU A 111 -1.13 11.76 -8.09
N LEU A 112 -0.72 12.07 -6.86
CA LEU A 112 -1.58 12.70 -5.85
C LEU A 112 -1.74 14.20 -6.07
N ASN A 113 -0.67 14.88 -6.46
CA ASN A 113 -0.62 16.34 -6.50
C ASN A 113 -0.65 16.91 -7.92
N GLY A 114 -0.51 16.07 -8.95
CA GLY A 114 -0.38 16.47 -10.36
C GLY A 114 1.06 16.82 -10.76
N MET A 115 1.37 16.65 -12.06
CA MET A 115 2.73 16.81 -12.63
C MET A 115 3.38 18.18 -12.42
N ASN A 116 2.59 19.23 -12.24
CA ASN A 116 3.11 20.60 -12.07
C ASN A 116 3.23 21.03 -10.60
N SER A 117 2.91 20.14 -9.66
CA SER A 117 2.98 20.45 -8.24
C SER A 117 4.41 20.39 -7.72
N LYS A 118 4.70 21.22 -6.71
CA LYS A 118 5.94 21.16 -5.92
C LYS A 118 5.79 20.32 -4.66
N LEU A 119 4.59 19.82 -4.39
CA LEU A 119 4.30 19.00 -3.22
C LEU A 119 4.90 17.61 -3.38
N LYS A 120 5.58 17.14 -2.35
CA LYS A 120 6.06 15.77 -2.22
C LYS A 120 4.88 14.86 -1.88
N ALA A 121 5.06 13.56 -2.11
CA ALA A 121 4.10 12.56 -1.64
C ALA A 121 3.90 12.63 -0.11
N THR A 122 4.99 12.81 0.65
CA THR A 122 4.99 12.95 2.12
C THR A 122 4.37 14.25 2.64
N ASP A 123 3.99 15.18 1.77
CA ASP A 123 3.16 16.33 2.19
C ASP A 123 1.69 15.90 2.40
N THR A 124 1.33 14.67 1.99
CA THR A 124 0.05 14.02 2.28
C THR A 124 0.11 13.36 3.66
N GLU A 125 -0.84 13.69 4.55
CA GLU A 125 -0.79 13.31 5.98
C GLU A 125 -0.70 11.79 6.27
N TRP A 126 -1.11 10.93 5.33
CA TRP A 126 -1.11 9.47 5.48
C TRP A 126 0.03 8.78 4.73
N ILE A 127 1.02 9.53 4.22
CA ILE A 127 2.17 9.01 3.48
C ILE A 127 3.47 9.39 4.17
N PHE A 128 4.32 8.38 4.41
CA PHE A 128 5.56 8.48 5.15
C PHE A 128 6.72 7.85 4.39
N ASP A 129 7.95 8.23 4.71
CA ASP A 129 9.17 7.60 4.17
C ASP A 129 9.77 6.55 5.11
N ASN A 130 9.21 6.41 6.31
CA ASN A 130 9.70 5.48 7.32
C ASN A 130 8.57 4.84 8.14
N TYR A 131 8.90 3.68 8.69
CA TYR A 131 7.97 2.86 9.47
C TYR A 131 7.54 3.49 10.79
N SER A 132 8.46 4.18 11.47
CA SER A 132 8.21 4.73 12.80
C SER A 132 7.11 5.78 12.76
N GLU A 133 7.24 6.76 11.86
CA GLU A 133 6.25 7.83 11.72
C GLU A 133 4.89 7.32 11.22
N ALA A 134 4.90 6.36 10.29
CA ALA A 134 3.69 5.72 9.79
C ALA A 134 2.93 5.02 10.94
N LYS A 135 3.64 4.27 11.77
CA LYS A 135 3.07 3.59 12.93
C LYS A 135 2.53 4.60 13.96
N ASP A 136 3.31 5.61 14.31
CA ASP A 136 2.92 6.64 15.27
C ASP A 136 1.68 7.43 14.83
N TYR A 137 1.52 7.67 13.53
CA TYR A 137 0.32 8.28 12.99
C TYR A 137 -0.88 7.33 13.06
N LEU A 138 -0.70 6.08 12.60
CA LEU A 138 -1.76 5.08 12.58
C LEU A 138 -2.28 4.77 13.99
N GLU A 139 -1.40 4.68 14.98
CA GLU A 139 -1.79 4.44 16.39
C GLU A 139 -2.74 5.51 16.95
N LYS A 140 -2.71 6.75 16.44
CA LYS A 140 -3.64 7.81 16.85
C LYS A 140 -5.03 7.66 16.23
N LYS A 141 -5.19 6.78 15.26
CA LYS A 141 -6.43 6.57 14.49
C LYS A 141 -7.15 5.29 14.88
N ILE A 142 -6.44 4.30 15.42
CA ILE A 142 -6.98 2.95 15.66
C ILE A 142 -7.39 2.68 17.10
#